data_AF-A0A523RCV2-F1
#
_entry.id   AF-A0A523RCV2-F1
#
_cell.length_a   1.000
_cell.length_b   1.000
_cell.length_c   1.000
_cell.angle_alpha   90.00
_cell.angle_beta   90.00
_cell.angle_gamma   90.00
#
_symmetry.space_group_name_H-M   'P 1'
#
loop_
_entity.id
_entity.type
_entity.pdbx_description
1 polymer ?
#
loop_
_entity_poly.entity_id
_entity_poly.type
_entity_poly.pdbx_seq_one_letter_code
_entity_poly.pdbx_strand_id
1 'polypeptide(L)'
;MPETIEIKNKPSGGIGGKIFTIILVIVLIVLAFGAGFGVGKGILALEEGELVLNRDKKTAVDFDLFWEVWDLVDTKYSGESDYQKMVYGAIEGMVALLGDPYSVFMDPDASKEFM
;
A
#
# COMPACT_ATOMS: atom_id res chain seq x y z
N MET A 1 -76.17 -11.06 0.83
CA MET A 1 -76.32 -9.86 0.00
C MET A 1 -75.08 -8.99 0.27
N PRO A 2 -74.39 -8.48 -0.77
CA PRO A 2 -72.92 -8.50 -0.83
C PRO A 2 -72.20 -7.34 -0.12
N GLU A 3 -70.92 -7.62 0.18
CA GLU A 3 -69.94 -6.85 0.95
C GLU A 3 -69.66 -5.43 0.44
N THR A 4 -69.47 -4.50 1.37
CA THR A 4 -68.91 -3.17 1.13
C THR A 4 -67.46 -3.28 0.67
N ILE A 5 -67.17 -2.84 -0.54
CA ILE A 5 -65.82 -2.79 -1.11
C ILE A 5 -64.99 -1.74 -0.35
N GLU A 6 -64.00 -2.20 0.41
CA GLU A 6 -62.95 -1.33 0.95
C GLU A 6 -62.11 -0.75 -0.20
N ILE A 7 -62.11 0.58 -0.33
CA ILE A 7 -61.25 1.26 -1.27
C ILE A 7 -59.84 1.32 -0.67
N LYS A 8 -59.01 0.34 -1.01
CA LYS A 8 -57.57 0.30 -0.69
C LYS A 8 -56.88 1.51 -1.32
N ASN A 9 -56.50 2.49 -0.49
CA ASN A 9 -55.65 3.60 -0.90
C ASN A 9 -54.29 3.05 -1.38
N LYS A 10 -54.14 2.97 -2.71
CA LYS A 10 -52.87 2.70 -3.37
C LYS A 10 -51.96 3.90 -3.11
N PRO A 11 -50.75 3.72 -2.55
CA PRO A 11 -49.83 4.83 -2.43
C PRO A 11 -49.52 5.32 -3.85
N SER A 12 -49.95 6.55 -4.12
CA SER A 12 -49.61 7.31 -5.31
C SER A 12 -48.10 7.60 -5.26
N GLY A 13 -47.30 6.61 -5.64
CA GLY A 13 -45.94 6.82 -6.11
C GLY A 13 -46.01 7.53 -7.46
N GLY A 14 -46.38 8.80 -7.43
CA GLY A 14 -46.43 9.67 -8.60
C GLY A 14 -45.08 9.67 -9.28
N ILE A 15 -45.09 9.85 -10.60
CA ILE A 15 -43.90 9.85 -11.45
C ILE A 15 -42.81 10.78 -10.87
N GLY A 16 -43.21 11.91 -10.26
CA GLY A 16 -42.30 12.83 -9.56
C GLY A 16 -41.58 12.24 -8.33
N GLY A 17 -42.25 11.39 -7.54
CA GLY A 17 -41.63 10.73 -6.39
C GLY A 17 -40.62 9.66 -6.81
N LYS A 18 -40.91 8.94 -7.89
CA LYS A 18 -39.97 7.96 -8.47
C LYS A 18 -38.75 8.63 -9.08
N ILE A 19 -38.93 9.76 -9.77
CA ILE A 19 -37.83 10.57 -10.31
C ILE A 19 -36.96 11.12 -9.18
N PHE A 20 -37.57 11.60 -8.09
CA PHE A 20 -36.83 12.06 -6.92
C PHE A 20 -35.99 10.95 -6.29
N THR A 21 -36.53 9.74 -6.13
CA THR A 21 -35.76 8.58 -5.65
C THR A 21 -34.60 8.22 -6.58
N ILE A 22 -34.80 8.26 -7.90
CA ILE A 22 -33.74 7.97 -8.87
C ILE A 22 -32.60 9.00 -8.78
N ILE A 23 -32.93 10.30 -8.68
CA ILE A 23 -31.93 11.36 -8.52
C ILE A 23 -31.14 11.16 -7.23
N LEU A 24 -31.81 10.83 -6.12
CA LEU A 24 -31.16 10.59 -4.83
C LEU A 24 -30.18 9.41 -4.89
N VAL A 25 -30.54 8.32 -5.57
CA VAL A 25 -29.65 7.17 -5.76
C VAL A 25 -28.43 7.53 -6.59
N ILE A 26 -28.60 8.28 -7.68
CA ILE A 26 -27.48 8.73 -8.53
C ILE A 26 -26.51 9.60 -7.74
N VAL A 27 -27.03 10.53 -6.92
CA VAL A 27 -26.19 11.39 -6.06
C VAL A 27 -25.38 10.55 -5.07
N LEU A 28 -26.00 9.53 -4.44
CA LEU A 28 -25.29 8.63 -3.53
C LEU A 28 -24.20 7.83 -4.23
N ILE A 29 -24.43 7.37 -5.46
CA ILE A 29 -23.41 6.66 -6.26
C ILE A 29 -22.23 7.58 -6.58
N VAL A 30 -22.49 8.82 -7.00
CA VAL A 30 -21.44 9.79 -7.32
C VAL A 30 -20.63 10.15 -6.07
N LEU A 31 -21.29 10.33 -4.92
CA LEU A 31 -20.61 10.60 -3.65
C LEU A 31 -19.76 9.41 -3.18
N ALA A 32 -20.29 8.18 -3.29
CA ALA A 32 -19.55 6.97 -2.95
C ALA A 32 -18.33 6.78 -3.87
N PHE A 33 -18.49 7.04 -5.17
CA PHE A 33 -17.40 6.96 -6.14
C PHE A 33 -16.35 8.06 -5.92
N GLY A 34 -16.77 9.30 -5.65
CA GLY A 34 -15.87 10.40 -5.36
C GLY A 34 -15.07 10.20 -4.07
N ALA A 35 -15.73 9.72 -3.01
CA ALA A 35 -15.08 9.36 -1.75
C ALA A 35 -14.10 8.18 -1.94
N GLY A 36 -14.52 7.14 -2.66
CA GLY A 36 -13.68 5.99 -2.98
C GLY A 36 -12.47 6.34 -3.84
N PHE A 37 -12.62 7.24 -4.81
CA PHE A 37 -11.51 7.71 -5.65
C PHE A 37 -10.50 8.57 -4.86
N GLY A 38 -10.98 9.42 -3.95
CA GLY A 38 -10.11 10.22 -3.07
C GLY A 38 -9.33 9.35 -2.09
N VAL A 39 -10.00 8.39 -1.45
CA VAL A 39 -9.35 7.42 -0.54
C VAL A 39 -8.42 6.48 -1.31
N GLY A 40 -8.82 6.00 -2.48
CA GLY A 40 -8.02 5.11 -3.32
C GLY A 40 -6.73 5.76 -3.81
N LYS A 41 -6.77 7.04 -4.23
CA LYS A 41 -5.55 7.80 -4.52
C LYS A 41 -4.67 7.99 -3.29
N GLY A 42 -5.25 8.19 -2.11
CA GLY A 42 -4.51 8.27 -0.85
C GLY A 42 -3.80 6.95 -0.53
N ILE A 43 -4.48 5.81 -0.68
CA ILE A 43 -3.91 4.48 -0.41
C ILE A 43 -2.84 4.12 -1.45
N LEU A 44 -3.09 4.35 -2.74
CA LEU A 44 -2.11 4.09 -3.80
C LEU A 44 -0.90 5.04 -3.73
N ALA A 45 -1.08 6.30 -3.32
CA ALA A 45 0.02 7.23 -3.08
C ALA A 45 0.83 6.90 -1.82
N LEU A 46 0.25 6.18 -0.85
CA LEU A 46 0.98 5.61 0.29
C LEU A 46 1.76 4.35 -0.11
N GLU A 47 1.41 3.71 -1.22
CA GLU A 47 2.07 2.52 -1.75
C GLU A 47 3.18 2.89 -2.75
N GLU A 48 3.03 3.98 -3.52
CA GLU A 48 4.07 4.60 -4.35
C GLU A 48 5.03 5.51 -3.55
N GLY A 49 4.70 5.85 -2.30
CA GLY A 49 5.51 6.71 -1.45
C GLY A 49 6.54 5.92 -0.65
N GLU A 50 7.79 5.93 -1.12
CA GLU A 50 9.00 5.67 -0.32
C GLU A 50 8.83 4.65 0.83
N LEU A 51 9.01 3.37 0.54
CA LEU A 51 9.59 2.47 1.54
C LEU A 51 11.08 2.81 1.77
N VAL A 52 11.40 4.10 1.94
CA VAL A 52 12.64 4.52 2.55
C VAL A 52 12.47 4.18 4.02
N LEU A 53 13.06 3.04 4.36
CA LEU A 53 13.35 2.56 5.72
C LEU A 53 13.11 3.69 6.73
N ASN A 54 11.97 3.61 7.41
CA ASN A 54 11.53 4.57 8.42
C ASN A 54 12.48 4.45 9.64
N ARG A 55 13.71 4.94 9.45
CA ARG A 55 14.76 5.08 10.44
C ARG A 55 14.55 6.46 11.00
N ASP A 56 14.33 6.54 12.32
CA ASP A 56 14.14 7.77 13.07
C ASP A 56 14.97 8.93 12.51
N LYS A 57 14.30 10.08 12.30
CA LYS A 57 14.72 11.32 11.62
C LYS A 57 16.01 12.02 12.15
N LYS A 58 16.96 11.30 12.73
CA LYS A 58 18.22 11.83 13.27
C LYS A 58 19.40 11.81 12.31
N THR A 59 19.30 11.11 11.19
CA THR A 59 20.36 11.10 10.18
C THR A 59 19.71 11.17 8.81
N ALA A 60 19.70 12.37 8.22
CA ALA A 60 19.38 12.58 6.81
C ALA A 60 20.50 11.96 5.97
N VAL A 61 20.49 10.64 5.87
CA VAL A 61 21.33 9.91 4.92
C VAL A 61 20.51 9.82 3.64
N ASP A 62 21.09 10.32 2.56
CA ASP A 62 20.55 10.19 1.22
C ASP A 62 20.76 8.74 0.76
N PHE A 63 19.66 8.02 0.54
CA PHE A 63 19.67 6.63 0.07
C PHE A 63 19.46 6.53 -1.45
N ASP A 64 19.33 7.65 -2.17
CA ASP A 64 19.06 7.64 -3.62
C ASP A 64 20.16 6.92 -4.37
N LEU A 65 21.43 7.18 -4.00
CA LEU A 65 22.58 6.50 -4.60
C LEU A 65 22.57 4.98 -4.36
N PHE A 66 22.09 4.53 -3.19
CA PHE A 66 21.99 3.10 -2.90
C PHE A 66 20.99 2.44 -3.86
N TRP A 67 19.83 3.06 -4.08
CA TRP A 67 18.80 2.54 -4.98
C TRP A 67 19.22 2.62 -6.45
N GLU A 68 19.91 3.68 -6.88
CA GLU A 68 20.46 3.77 -8.24
C GLU A 68 21.41 2.61 -8.54
N VAL A 69 22.30 2.27 -7.61
CA VAL A 69 23.23 1.15 -7.75
C VAL A 69 22.49 -0.18 -7.68
N TRP A 70 21.51 -0.31 -6.79
CA TRP A 70 20.66 -1.50 -6.71
C TRP A 70 19.99 -1.80 -8.06
N ASP A 71 19.32 -0.81 -8.63
CA ASP A 71 18.63 -0.92 -9.93
C ASP A 71 19.61 -1.20 -11.07
N LEU A 72 20.80 -0.59 -11.03
CA LEU A 72 21.84 -0.86 -12.01
C LEU A 72 22.32 -2.31 -11.95
N VAL A 73 22.54 -2.85 -10.75
CA VAL A 73 22.93 -4.25 -10.57
C VAL A 73 21.81 -5.17 -11.05
N ASP A 74 20.58 -4.94 -10.64
CA ASP A 74 19.43 -5.75 -11.05
C ASP A 74 19.22 -5.78 -12.57
N THR A 75 19.39 -4.62 -13.23
CA THR A 75 19.17 -4.50 -14.68
C THR A 75 20.36 -4.96 -15.53
N LYS A 76 21.59 -4.89 -15.02
CA LYS A 76 22.81 -5.21 -15.79
C LYS A 76 23.38 -6.59 -15.48
N TYR A 77 23.07 -7.15 -14.32
CA TYR A 77 23.54 -8.47 -13.96
C TYR A 77 22.81 -9.53 -14.79
N SER A 78 23.57 -10.39 -15.45
CA SER A 78 23.01 -11.41 -16.35
C SER A 78 22.57 -12.70 -15.64
N GLY A 79 22.84 -12.82 -14.33
CA GLY A 79 22.51 -13.99 -13.53
C GLY A 79 21.28 -13.77 -12.65
N GLU A 80 20.91 -14.79 -11.88
CA GLU A 80 19.87 -14.67 -10.86
C GLU A 80 20.40 -13.87 -9.66
N SER A 81 19.72 -12.78 -9.33
CA SER A 81 20.03 -11.94 -8.18
C SER A 81 19.41 -12.53 -6.92
N ASP A 82 20.25 -12.87 -5.94
CA ASP A 82 19.80 -13.23 -4.60
C ASP A 82 19.69 -11.96 -3.76
N TYR A 83 18.51 -11.33 -3.79
CA TYR A 83 18.27 -10.05 -3.12
C TYR A 83 18.53 -10.12 -1.61
N GLN A 84 18.31 -11.28 -0.98
CA GLN A 84 18.59 -11.45 0.44
C GLN A 84 20.09 -11.34 0.72
N LYS A 85 20.92 -12.00 -0.10
CA LYS A 85 22.38 -11.88 -0.01
C LYS A 85 22.88 -10.48 -0.31
N MET A 86 22.24 -9.75 -1.23
CA MET A 86 22.60 -8.35 -1.51
C MET A 86 22.39 -7.46 -0.28
N VAL A 87 21.24 -7.61 0.40
CA VAL A 87 20.96 -6.89 1.65
C VAL A 87 21.95 -7.28 2.75
N TYR A 88 22.21 -8.58 2.92
CA TYR A 88 23.17 -9.05 3.92
C TYR A 88 24.59 -8.54 3.67
N GLY A 89 25.07 -8.57 2.44
CA GLY A 89 26.38 -8.01 2.07
C GLY A 89 26.46 -6.51 2.32
N ALA A 90 25.38 -5.76 2.06
CA ALA A 90 25.31 -4.34 2.38
C ALA A 90 25.41 -4.09 3.91
N ILE A 91 24.72 -4.91 4.71
CA ILE A 91 24.77 -4.82 6.17
C ILE A 91 26.16 -5.21 6.70
N GLU A 92 26.75 -6.29 6.19
CA GLU A 92 28.09 -6.72 6.55
C GLU A 92 29.12 -5.62 6.28
N GLY A 93 29.06 -4.98 5.11
CA GLY A 93 29.91 -3.84 4.77
C GLY A 93 29.71 -2.66 5.72
N MET A 94 28.47 -2.32 6.08
CA MET A 94 28.18 -1.27 7.06
C MET A 94 28.79 -1.57 8.44
N VAL A 95 28.69 -2.83 8.90
CA VAL A 95 29.24 -3.26 10.19
C VAL A 95 30.76 -3.29 10.17
N ALA A 96 31.37 -3.76 9.08
CA ALA A 96 32.83 -3.82 8.91
C ALA A 96 33.50 -2.43 9.01
N LEU A 97 32.80 -1.36 8.62
CA LEU A 97 33.29 0.02 8.70
C LEU A 97 33.34 0.58 10.13
N LEU A 98 32.73 -0.09 11.12
CA LEU A 98 32.76 0.36 12.51
C LEU A 98 34.16 0.24 13.15
N GLY A 99 35.05 -0.57 12.57
CA GLY A 99 36.42 -0.76 13.05
C GLY A 99 36.52 -1.46 14.41
N ASP A 100 35.40 -1.95 14.94
CA ASP A 100 35.34 -2.73 16.18
C ASP A 100 35.44 -4.24 15.84
N PRO A 101 36.48 -4.96 16.30
CA PRO A 101 36.65 -6.38 16.04
C PRO A 101 35.52 -7.28 16.55
N TYR A 102 34.68 -6.78 17.47
CA TYR A 102 33.56 -7.53 18.03
C TYR A 102 32.24 -7.24 17.31
N SER A 103 32.22 -6.26 16.41
CA SER A 103 31.06 -5.93 15.61
C SER A 103 31.10 -6.75 14.32
N VAL A 104 30.32 -7.83 14.29
CA VAL A 104 30.19 -8.71 13.12
C VAL A 104 28.71 -8.93 12.83
N PHE A 105 28.33 -8.83 11.57
CA PHE A 105 27.00 -9.24 11.11
C PHE A 105 26.99 -10.76 10.91
N MET A 106 26.07 -11.46 11.57
CA MET A 106 25.88 -12.90 11.38
C MET A 106 24.60 -13.13 10.58
N ASP A 107 24.76 -13.62 9.35
CA ASP A 107 23.65 -14.10 8.55
C ASP A 107 22.92 -15.23 9.32
N PRO A 108 21.57 -15.26 9.35
CA PRO A 108 20.82 -16.36 9.94
C PRO A 108 21.19 -17.76 9.42
N ASP A 109 21.74 -17.91 8.22
CA ASP A 109 22.26 -19.21 7.76
C ASP A 109 23.60 -19.56 8.41
N ALA A 110 24.51 -18.59 8.58
CA ALA A 110 25.76 -18.80 9.32
C ALA A 110 25.50 -19.02 10.82
N SER A 111 24.47 -18.39 11.37
CA SER A 111 24.10 -18.50 12.79
C SER A 111 23.68 -19.92 13.20
N LYS A 112 23.18 -20.73 12.26
CA LYS A 112 22.79 -22.13 12.51
C LYS A 112 23.99 -23.05 12.73
N GLU A 113 25.19 -22.72 12.25
CA GLU A 113 26.41 -23.50 12.53
C GLU A 113 26.98 -23.22 13.93
N PHE A 114 26.57 -22.12 14.57
CA PHE A 114 27.03 -21.73 15.90
C PHE A 114 26.06 -22.10 17.04
N MET A 115 24.90 -22.68 16.73
CA MET A 115 23.92 -23.21 17.70
C MET A 115 23.95 -24.74 17.74
#